data_AF-A0A239K9B0-F1
#
_entry.id   AF-A0A239K9B0-F1
#
_cell.length_a   1.000
_cell.length_b   1.000
_cell.length_c   1.000
_cell.angle_alpha   90.00
_cell.angle_beta   90.00
_cell.angle_gamma   90.00
#
_symmetry.space_group_name_H-M   'P 1'
#
loop_
_entity.id
_entity.type
_entity.pdbx_description
1 polymer ?
#
loop_
_entity_poly.entity_id
_entity_poly.type
_entity_poly.pdbx_seq_one_letter_code
_entity_poly.pdbx_strand_id
1 'polypeptide(L)'
;MARQLRSGRKYRSVAIDDLPWDIGEYPTRQMETSRNSIIEQLFAWWLRLPGAKLPERPDPELMKKLIDAWQRRQETIRATAYTMPCAECGVQQGPCITAERKLITETIHKPRLEAATKRVDETLGDTLLDALPETGTAGS
;
A
#
# COMPACT_ATOMS: atom_id res chain seq x y z
N MET A 1 -15.19 1.37 -37.58
CA MET A 1 -14.21 2.47 -37.72
C MET A 1 -13.08 2.27 -36.73
N ALA A 2 -11.84 2.13 -37.18
CA ALA A 2 -10.69 1.97 -36.29
C ALA A 2 -10.43 3.28 -35.54
N ARG A 3 -10.41 3.24 -34.22
CA ARG A 3 -10.11 4.41 -33.38
C ARG A 3 -8.67 4.83 -33.65
N GLN A 4 -8.47 5.99 -34.25
CA GLN A 4 -7.15 6.55 -34.51
C GLN A 4 -6.37 6.65 -33.19
N LEU A 5 -5.27 5.90 -33.07
CA LEU A 5 -4.41 5.91 -31.91
C LEU A 5 -3.68 7.26 -31.89
N ARG A 6 -4.17 8.20 -31.07
CA ARG A 6 -3.43 9.45 -30.79
C ARG A 6 -2.12 9.09 -30.06
N SER A 7 -0.99 9.51 -30.63
CA SER A 7 0.34 9.40 -30.03
C SER A 7 0.48 10.33 -28.82
N GLY A 8 1.18 9.87 -27.78
CA GLY A 8 1.45 10.60 -26.54
C GLY A 8 1.16 9.78 -25.28
N ARG A 9 1.82 10.11 -24.15
CA ARG A 9 1.50 9.50 -22.85
C ARG A 9 0.07 9.89 -22.47
N LYS A 10 -0.75 8.89 -22.15
CA LYS A 10 -2.07 9.11 -21.58
C LYS A 10 -2.06 8.59 -20.15
N TYR A 11 -2.40 9.45 -19.21
CA TYR A 11 -2.63 9.02 -17.85
C TYR A 11 -3.88 8.12 -17.80
N ARG A 12 -3.72 6.96 -17.15
CA ARG A 12 -4.74 5.95 -16.92
C ARG A 12 -4.62 5.53 -15.46
N SER A 13 -5.75 5.51 -14.76
CA SER A 13 -5.81 4.98 -13.39
C SER A 13 -6.18 3.51 -13.43
N VAL A 14 -5.56 2.74 -12.55
CA VAL A 14 -5.90 1.35 -12.25
C VAL A 14 -6.13 1.24 -10.74
N ALA A 15 -7.13 0.46 -10.34
CA ALA A 15 -7.32 0.13 -8.92
C ALA A 15 -6.39 -1.05 -8.57
N ILE A 16 -5.60 -0.89 -7.52
CA ILE A 16 -4.67 -1.89 -6.99
C ILE A 16 -4.93 -1.95 -5.48
N ASP A 17 -4.86 -3.14 -4.90
CA ASP A 17 -5.00 -3.32 -3.45
C ASP A 17 -3.89 -2.57 -2.69
N ASP A 18 -4.22 -2.15 -1.46
CA ASP A 18 -3.34 -1.30 -0.64
C ASP A 18 -1.98 -1.95 -0.36
N LEU A 19 -1.95 -3.25 -0.01
CA LEU A 19 -0.69 -3.95 0.31
C LEU A 19 0.33 -3.86 -0.84
N PRO A 20 0.02 -4.33 -2.07
CA PRO A 20 0.94 -4.17 -3.21
C PRO A 20 1.35 -2.72 -3.50
N TRP A 21 0.46 -1.76 -3.25
CA TRP A 21 0.70 -0.36 -3.54
C TRP A 21 1.63 0.31 -2.52
N ASP A 22 1.36 0.09 -1.23
CA ASP A 22 2.07 0.66 -0.09
C ASP A 22 3.50 0.12 -0.01
N ILE A 23 3.67 -1.20 -0.15
CA ILE A 23 4.99 -1.82 -0.07
C ILE A 23 5.81 -1.60 -1.35
N GLY A 24 5.16 -1.34 -2.48
CA GLY A 24 5.78 -1.39 -3.80
C GLY A 24 6.79 -0.28 -4.06
N GLU A 25 6.69 0.87 -3.37
CA GLU A 25 7.59 2.00 -3.57
C GLU A 25 9.04 1.64 -3.18
N TYR A 26 9.24 1.04 -2.00
CA TYR A 26 10.56 0.73 -1.47
C TYR A 26 11.41 -0.20 -2.35
N PRO A 27 10.94 -1.40 -2.76
CA PRO A 27 11.72 -2.28 -3.62
C PRO A 27 11.97 -1.65 -4.99
N THR A 28 11.02 -0.87 -5.53
CA THR A 28 11.24 -0.18 -6.81
C THR A 28 12.33 0.88 -6.71
N ARG A 29 12.47 1.58 -5.58
CA ARG A 29 13.59 2.50 -5.35
C ARG A 29 14.94 1.77 -5.26
N GLN A 30 15.01 0.66 -4.53
CA GLN A 30 16.25 -0.14 -4.43
C GLN A 30 16.71 -0.69 -5.78
N MET A 31 15.76 -1.00 -6.67
CA MET A 31 16.03 -1.47 -8.02
C MET A 31 16.18 -0.32 -9.04
N GLU A 32 16.36 0.92 -8.57
CA GLU A 32 16.51 2.13 -9.40
C GLU A 32 15.42 2.30 -10.48
N THR A 33 14.19 1.90 -10.13
CA THR A 33 13.03 1.94 -11.01
C THR A 33 11.85 2.62 -10.31
N SER A 34 10.67 2.56 -10.93
CA SER A 34 9.43 3.07 -10.34
C SER A 34 8.32 2.05 -10.49
N ARG A 35 7.31 2.15 -9.62
CA ARG A 35 6.06 1.36 -9.73
C ARG A 35 5.47 1.43 -11.13
N ASN A 36 5.42 2.63 -11.72
CA ASN A 36 4.90 2.83 -13.08
C ASN A 36 5.74 2.11 -14.14
N SER A 37 7.08 2.17 -14.04
CA SER A 37 7.98 1.45 -14.96
C SER A 37 7.76 -0.06 -14.90
N ILE A 38 7.63 -0.62 -13.70
CA ILE A 38 7.35 -2.06 -13.51
C ILE A 38 5.99 -2.44 -14.11
N ILE A 39 4.95 -1.61 -13.89
CA ILE A 39 3.62 -1.83 -14.46
C ILE A 39 3.66 -1.79 -15.99
N GLU A 40 4.33 -0.80 -16.59
CA GLU A 40 4.48 -0.69 -18.04
C GLU A 40 5.22 -1.89 -18.64
N GLN A 41 6.31 -2.35 -18.00
CA GLN A 41 7.04 -3.55 -18.40
C GLN A 41 6.18 -4.81 -18.32
N LEU A 42 5.42 -4.97 -17.24
CA LEU A 42 4.50 -6.09 -17.06
C LEU A 42 3.43 -6.12 -18.16
N PHE A 43 2.82 -4.97 -18.48
CA PHE A 43 1.85 -4.87 -19.57
C PHE A 43 2.48 -5.19 -20.94
N ALA A 44 3.68 -4.67 -21.22
CA ALA A 44 4.39 -4.95 -22.47
C ALA A 44 4.70 -6.45 -22.63
N TRP A 45 5.14 -7.10 -21.54
CA TRP A 45 5.40 -8.53 -21.50
C TRP A 45 4.10 -9.34 -21.67
N TRP A 46 3.04 -9.00 -20.95
CA TRP A 46 1.74 -9.69 -21.03
C TRP A 46 1.13 -9.62 -22.45
N LEU A 47 1.27 -8.48 -23.12
CA LEU A 47 0.86 -8.29 -24.52
C LEU A 47 1.80 -8.93 -25.55
N ARG A 48 2.93 -9.52 -25.12
CA ARG A 48 3.96 -10.12 -25.97
C ARG A 48 4.52 -9.15 -27.02
N LEU A 49 4.74 -7.89 -26.63
CA LEU A 49 5.38 -6.92 -27.52
C LEU A 49 6.81 -7.37 -27.87
N PRO A 50 7.30 -7.11 -29.09
CA PRO A 50 8.65 -7.49 -29.49
C PRO A 50 9.71 -6.97 -28.52
N GLY A 51 10.55 -7.86 -28.00
CA GLY A 51 11.62 -7.53 -27.05
C GLY A 51 11.19 -7.32 -25.59
N ALA A 52 9.89 -7.39 -25.27
CA ALA A 52 9.41 -7.26 -23.90
C ALA A 52 9.83 -8.45 -23.03
N LYS A 53 10.29 -8.16 -21.82
CA LYS A 53 10.71 -9.15 -20.82
C LYS A 53 9.87 -9.00 -19.55
N LEU A 54 9.69 -10.11 -18.84
CA LEU A 54 9.07 -10.09 -17.52
C LEU A 54 9.97 -9.23 -16.61
N PRO A 55 9.40 -8.26 -15.85
CA PRO A 55 10.18 -7.45 -14.94
C PRO A 55 10.84 -8.33 -13.87
N GLU A 56 12.03 -7.90 -13.44
CA GLU A 56 12.75 -8.54 -12.35
C GLU A 56 11.94 -8.46 -11.06
N ARG A 57 12.02 -9.53 -10.26
CA ARG A 57 11.34 -9.59 -8.96
C ARG A 57 12.26 -9.02 -7.89
N PRO A 58 11.71 -8.30 -6.90
CA PRO A 58 12.49 -7.86 -5.75
C PRO A 58 12.98 -9.04 -4.91
N ASP A 59 14.01 -8.79 -4.09
CA ASP A 59 14.57 -9.77 -3.18
C ASP A 59 13.48 -10.37 -2.25
N PRO A 60 13.36 -11.71 -2.16
CA PRO A 60 12.31 -12.34 -1.35
C PRO A 60 12.41 -12.05 0.15
N GLU A 61 13.63 -11.91 0.70
CA GLU A 61 13.84 -11.63 2.12
C GLU A 61 13.44 -10.19 2.45
N LEU A 62 13.78 -9.25 1.57
CA LEU A 62 13.31 -7.87 1.65
C LEU A 62 11.77 -7.82 1.62
N MET A 63 11.15 -8.50 0.66
CA MET A 63 9.70 -8.51 0.54
C MET A 63 9.02 -9.06 1.80
N LYS A 64 9.60 -10.11 2.41
CA LYS A 64 9.10 -10.64 3.68
C LYS A 64 9.15 -9.58 4.79
N LYS A 65 10.29 -8.88 4.95
CA LYS A 65 10.44 -7.82 5.96
C LYS A 65 9.43 -6.68 5.76
N LEU A 66 9.23 -6.26 4.52
CA LEU A 66 8.26 -5.22 4.16
C LEU A 66 6.82 -5.62 4.47
N ILE A 67 6.44 -6.86 4.13
CA ILE A 67 5.09 -7.38 4.41
C ILE A 67 4.87 -7.48 5.93
N ASP A 68 5.84 -8.03 6.67
CA ASP A 68 5.75 -8.14 8.13
C ASP A 68 5.63 -6.75 8.79
N ALA A 69 6.39 -5.77 8.32
CA ALA A 69 6.29 -4.39 8.80
C ALA A 69 4.90 -3.80 8.51
N TRP A 70 4.42 -3.91 7.27
CA TRP A 70 3.08 -3.44 6.89
C TRP A 70 1.98 -4.07 7.76
N GLN A 71 2.06 -5.38 8.01
CA GLN A 71 1.09 -6.08 8.86
C GLN A 71 1.09 -5.52 10.29
N ARG A 72 2.26 -5.33 10.90
CA ARG A 72 2.38 -4.71 12.24
C ARG A 72 1.80 -3.31 12.27
N ARG A 73 1.99 -2.51 11.21
CA ARG A 73 1.35 -1.19 11.07
C ARG A 73 -0.16 -1.31 11.08
N GLN A 74 -0.73 -2.23 10.27
CA GLN A 74 -2.18 -2.43 10.21
C GLN A 74 -2.77 -2.90 11.54
N GLU A 75 -2.07 -3.78 12.25
CA GLU A 75 -2.45 -4.21 13.60
C GLU A 75 -2.43 -3.05 14.59
N THR A 76 -1.41 -2.19 14.50
CA THR A 76 -1.28 -0.99 15.35
C THR A 76 -2.40 0.00 15.05
N ILE A 77 -2.69 0.28 13.78
CA ILE A 77 -3.81 1.13 13.35
C ILE A 77 -5.14 0.57 13.88
N ARG A 78 -5.36 -0.74 13.77
CA ARG A 78 -6.57 -1.41 14.25
C ARG A 78 -6.70 -1.27 15.77
N ALA A 79 -5.63 -1.52 16.52
CA ALA A 79 -5.60 -1.38 17.97
C ALA A 79 -5.85 0.08 18.39
N THR A 80 -5.18 1.04 17.74
CA THR A 80 -5.38 2.48 17.98
C THR A 80 -6.83 2.87 17.70
N ALA A 81 -7.40 2.43 16.59
CA ALA A 81 -8.79 2.71 16.26
C ALA A 81 -9.74 2.26 17.37
N TYR A 82 -9.55 1.06 17.93
CA TYR A 82 -10.38 0.55 19.03
C TYR A 82 -10.31 1.37 20.32
N THR A 83 -9.28 2.20 20.52
CA THR A 83 -9.18 3.10 21.68
C THR A 83 -9.81 4.48 21.44
N MET A 84 -10.19 4.79 20.21
CA MET A 84 -10.77 6.08 19.82
C MET A 84 -12.29 6.01 19.73
N PRO A 85 -13.04 7.09 20.01
CA PRO A 85 -14.48 7.11 19.81
C PRO A 85 -14.84 7.04 18.32
N CYS A 86 -15.93 6.34 17.99
CA CYS A 86 -16.47 6.24 16.64
C CYS A 86 -17.60 7.24 16.42
N ALA A 87 -17.41 8.18 15.48
CA ALA A 87 -18.45 9.16 15.14
C ALA A 87 -19.67 8.54 14.44
N GLU A 88 -19.51 7.42 13.72
CA GLU A 88 -20.60 6.80 12.96
C GLU A 88 -21.54 5.95 13.83
N CYS A 89 -21.00 5.10 14.72
CA CYS A 89 -21.82 4.21 15.55
C CYS A 89 -21.86 4.59 17.04
N GLY A 90 -21.19 5.67 17.45
CA GLY A 90 -21.21 6.20 18.82
C GLY A 90 -20.45 5.38 19.87
N VAL A 91 -19.81 4.27 19.47
CA VAL A 91 -18.98 3.45 20.35
C VAL A 91 -17.79 4.27 20.85
N GLN A 92 -17.61 4.34 22.17
CA GLN A 92 -16.51 5.09 22.78
C GLN A 92 -15.17 4.33 22.67
N GLN A 93 -15.19 3.02 22.89
CA GLN A 93 -14.04 2.13 22.81
C GLN A 93 -14.48 0.72 22.39
N GLY A 94 -13.59 -0.04 21.76
CA GLY A 94 -13.85 -1.40 21.27
C GLY A 94 -14.30 -1.46 19.80
N PRO A 95 -14.77 -2.63 19.34
CA PRO A 95 -15.12 -2.85 17.94
C PRO A 95 -16.33 -2.01 17.52
N CYS A 96 -16.41 -1.72 16.22
CA CYS A 96 -17.57 -1.02 15.68
C CYS A 96 -18.82 -1.92 15.73
N ILE A 97 -19.99 -1.29 15.78
CA ILE A 97 -21.27 -1.98 15.77
C ILE A 97 -22.14 -1.48 14.63
N THR A 98 -23.04 -2.33 14.12
CA THR A 98 -24.06 -1.93 13.14
C THR A 98 -25.07 -0.98 13.76
N ALA A 99 -25.52 0.04 13.02
CA ALA A 99 -26.53 0.99 13.49
C ALA A 99 -27.88 0.32 13.84
N GLU A 100 -28.32 -0.68 13.06
CA GLU A 100 -29.67 -1.26 13.18
C GLU A 100 -29.82 -2.29 14.31
N ARG A 101 -28.81 -3.15 14.51
CA ARG A 101 -28.91 -4.30 15.43
C ARG A 101 -27.86 -4.32 16.53
N LYS A 102 -27.00 -3.29 16.59
CA LYS A 102 -25.85 -3.21 17.53
C LYS A 102 -24.97 -4.47 17.54
N LEU A 103 -24.89 -5.17 16.41
CA LEU A 103 -24.01 -6.33 16.26
C LEU A 103 -22.58 -5.86 16.00
N ILE A 104 -21.61 -6.58 16.57
CA ILE A 104 -20.19 -6.32 16.33
C ILE A 104 -19.88 -6.51 14.84
N THR A 105 -19.23 -5.52 14.23
CA THR A 105 -18.75 -5.59 12.86
C THR A 105 -17.29 -6.05 12.84
N GLU A 106 -16.94 -6.84 11.83
CA GLU A 106 -15.53 -7.21 11.59
C GLU A 106 -14.72 -6.01 11.04
N THR A 107 -15.41 -5.08 10.38
CA THR A 107 -14.86 -3.87 9.77
C THR A 107 -14.96 -2.66 10.70
N ILE A 108 -13.92 -1.83 10.71
CA ILE A 108 -13.94 -0.52 11.40
C ILE A 108 -14.50 0.53 10.44
N HIS A 109 -15.38 1.41 10.93
CA HIS A 109 -15.88 2.53 10.14
C HIS A 109 -14.75 3.43 9.63
N LYS A 110 -14.83 3.80 8.35
CA LYS A 110 -13.76 4.47 7.62
C LYS A 110 -13.23 5.73 8.31
N PRO A 111 -14.05 6.67 8.82
CA PRO A 111 -13.53 7.88 9.48
C PRO A 111 -12.72 7.58 10.73
N ARG A 112 -13.10 6.53 11.49
CA ARG A 112 -12.36 6.09 12.67
C ARG A 112 -11.03 5.45 12.29
N LEU A 113 -11.03 4.66 11.22
CA LEU A 113 -9.82 4.04 10.68
C LEU A 113 -8.84 5.12 10.17
N GLU A 114 -9.31 6.11 9.41
CA GLU A 114 -8.49 7.22 8.92
C GLU A 114 -7.89 8.06 10.06
N ALA A 115 -8.68 8.36 11.09
CA ALA A 115 -8.19 9.07 12.27
C ALA A 115 -7.12 8.29 13.04
N ALA A 116 -7.28 6.96 13.14
CA ALA A 116 -6.29 6.07 13.74
C ALA A 116 -5.01 5.99 12.90
N THR A 117 -5.14 5.86 11.57
CA THR A 117 -4.01 5.88 10.63
C THR A 117 -3.19 7.15 10.80
N LYS A 118 -3.85 8.32 10.76
CA LYS A 118 -3.17 9.61 10.96
C LYS A 118 -2.41 9.67 12.28
N ARG A 119 -3.03 9.22 13.37
CA ARG A 119 -2.39 9.19 14.69
C ARG A 119 -1.18 8.27 14.72
N VAL A 120 -1.30 7.07 14.15
CA VAL A 120 -0.18 6.12 14.06
C VAL A 120 0.95 6.71 13.24
N ASP A 121 0.67 7.35 12.11
CA ASP A 121 1.67 7.99 11.26
C ASP A 121 2.37 9.17 11.95
N GLU A 122 1.64 9.96 12.75
CA GLU A 122 2.22 11.02 13.59
C GLU A 122 3.11 10.47 14.72
N THR A 123 2.78 9.29 15.26
CA THR A 123 3.48 8.72 16.41
C THR A 123 4.69 7.89 15.99
N LEU A 124 4.58 7.16 14.89
CA LEU A 124 5.66 6.37 14.32
C LEU A 124 6.54 7.20 13.38
N GLY A 125 6.07 8.31 12.80
CA GLY A 125 6.78 8.93 11.68
C GLY A 125 6.89 7.97 10.48
N ASP A 126 7.73 8.29 9.51
CA ASP A 126 8.02 7.42 8.34
C ASP A 126 8.85 6.17 8.71
N THR A 127 9.01 5.86 10.00
CA THR A 127 9.95 4.87 10.53
C THR A 127 9.65 3.41 10.18
N LEU A 128 8.49 3.13 9.57
CA LEU A 128 8.24 1.82 9.01
C LEU A 128 9.22 1.45 7.87
N LEU A 129 9.79 2.46 7.21
CA LEU A 129 10.84 2.31 6.20
C LEU A 129 12.23 2.71 6.72
N ASP A 130 12.34 3.56 7.75
CA ASP A 130 13.63 3.93 8.36
C ASP A 130 14.28 2.78 9.15
N ALA A 131 13.50 1.76 9.54
CA ALA A 131 14.03 0.55 10.19
C ALA A 131 14.65 -0.46 9.20
N LEU A 132 14.57 -0.19 7.89
CA LEU A 132 15.25 -0.98 6.87
C LEU A 132 16.65 -0.38 6.68
N PRO A 133 17.71 -1.22 6.61
CA PRO A 133 19.07 -0.72 6.53
C PRO A 133 19.16 0.30 5.39
N GLU A 134 19.74 1.47 5.68
CA GLU A 134 20.11 2.41 4.64
C GLU A 134 20.82 1.61 3.54
N THR A 135 20.34 1.74 2.31
CA THR A 135 20.99 1.14 1.16
C THR A 135 22.45 1.52 1.23
N GLY A 136 23.30 0.56 1.58
CA GLY A 136 24.72 0.76 1.65
C GLY A 136 25.14 1.39 0.34
N THR A 137 25.78 2.54 0.44
CA THR A 137 26.55 3.14 -0.66
C THR A 137 27.55 2.09 -1.12
N ALA A 138 27.18 1.33 -2.15
CA ALA A 138 28.14 0.56 -2.91
C ALA A 138 29.08 1.58 -3.56
N GLY A 139 30.33 1.57 -3.10
CA GLY A 139 31.35 2.54 -3.45
C GLY A 139 31.52 2.72 -4.95
N SER A 140 31.83 3.96 -5.31
CA SER A 140 32.57 4.31 -6.52
C SER A 140 34.01 4.63 -6.12
#